data_AF-A0A1Z9S6U3-F1
#
_entry.id   AF-A0A1Z9S6U3-F1
#
_cell.length_a   1.000
_cell.length_b   1.000
_cell.length_c   1.000
_cell.angle_alpha   90.00
_cell.angle_beta   90.00
_cell.angle_gamma   90.00
#
_symmetry.space_group_name_H-M   'P 1'
#
loop_
_entity.id
_entity.type
_entity.pdbx_description
1 polymer ?
#
loop_
_entity_poly.entity_id
_entity_poly.type
_entity_poly.pdbx_seq_one_letter_code
_entity_poly.pdbx_strand_id
1 'polypeptide(L)'
;MSALRPSGKIGGLSRVASAAAIYNNIFVNHPEFLAPLYRGFHHDVRGEGPTGKFDEVTDIAIPVFSHFAGKLSCCLNSKAIATAQEKIGGTLSSLERDALPYIEERAMAPNIRFEFMLEPGDILMMNNYTVLHARTAFEDWETPERQRLLLRLWLNLYSGRPLAENFTGRFNTGHRGGAVIHNHTDADLLAAEQ
;
A
#
# COMPACT_ATOMS: atom_id res chain seq x y z
N MET A 1 0.76 14.05 0.26
CA MET A 1 -0.04 14.15 1.49
C MET A 1 0.28 15.49 2.13
N SER A 2 -0.71 16.32 2.44
CA SER A 2 -0.50 17.63 3.07
C SER A 2 -1.25 17.71 4.39
N ALA A 3 -0.63 18.28 5.42
CA ALA A 3 -1.24 18.46 6.72
C ALA A 3 -1.92 19.83 6.85
N LEU A 4 -3.21 19.82 7.18
CA LEU A 4 -4.00 21.03 7.42
C LEU A 4 -4.20 21.31 8.91
N ARG A 5 -4.20 20.25 9.73
CA ARG A 5 -4.26 20.33 11.20
C ARG A 5 -3.19 19.43 11.80
N PRO A 6 -2.72 19.72 13.03
CA PRO A 6 -1.68 18.95 13.69
C PRO A 6 -2.05 17.46 13.81
N SER A 7 -1.05 16.64 14.11
CA SER A 7 -1.31 15.25 14.50
C SER A 7 -2.14 15.19 15.78
N GLY A 8 -2.89 14.10 15.97
CA GLY A 8 -3.80 13.90 17.09
C GLY A 8 -3.13 14.09 18.46
N LYS A 9 -3.91 14.08 19.53
CA LYS A 9 -3.50 14.36 20.91
C LYS A 9 -2.18 13.66 21.33
N ILE A 10 -1.98 12.40 20.94
CA ILE A 10 -0.73 11.65 21.19
C ILE A 10 -0.36 10.84 19.94
N GLY A 11 0.94 10.81 19.60
CA GLY A 11 1.48 9.92 18.57
C GLY A 11 1.13 10.35 17.14
N GLY A 12 0.90 9.37 16.27
CA GLY A 12 0.58 9.61 14.86
C GLY A 12 1.75 10.04 13.98
N LEU A 13 2.99 9.69 14.34
CA LEU A 13 4.14 9.96 13.50
C LEU A 13 3.98 9.27 12.14
N SER A 14 4.38 9.96 11.08
CA SER A 14 4.47 9.39 9.75
C SER A 14 5.71 8.50 9.68
N ARG A 15 5.59 7.34 9.03
CA ARG A 15 6.69 6.42 8.78
C ARG A 15 6.88 6.25 7.29
N VAL A 16 8.12 6.28 6.84
CA VAL A 16 8.49 5.90 5.47
C VAL A 16 9.66 4.91 5.52
N ALA A 17 9.67 3.95 4.59
CA ALA A 17 10.70 2.93 4.48
C ALA A 17 11.08 2.70 3.01
N SER A 18 12.37 2.56 2.74
CA SER A 18 12.88 2.31 1.39
C SER A 18 12.59 0.87 0.95
N ALA A 19 11.81 0.71 -0.12
CA ALA A 19 11.52 -0.59 -0.69
C ALA A 19 12.78 -1.31 -1.19
N ALA A 20 13.76 -0.55 -1.70
CA ALA A 20 15.03 -1.12 -2.16
C ALA A 20 15.89 -1.62 -1.00
N ALA A 21 15.89 -0.93 0.14
CA ALA A 21 16.61 -1.40 1.33
C ALA A 21 16.02 -2.71 1.87
N ILE A 22 14.69 -2.81 1.89
CA ILE A 22 13.97 -4.03 2.25
C ILE A 22 14.31 -5.16 1.27
N TYR A 23 14.23 -4.90 -0.04
CA TYR A 23 14.57 -5.88 -1.07
C TYR A 23 15.99 -6.42 -0.90
N ASN A 24 16.98 -5.53 -0.73
CA ASN A 24 18.37 -5.93 -0.52
C ASN A 24 18.53 -6.77 0.75
N ASN A 25 17.80 -6.42 1.81
CA ASN A 25 17.81 -7.19 3.04
C ASN A 25 17.23 -8.61 2.84
N ILE A 26 16.13 -8.75 2.10
CA ILE A 26 15.57 -10.05 1.72
C ILE A 26 16.57 -10.83 0.87
N PHE A 27 17.14 -10.19 -0.16
CA PHE A 27 18.10 -10.82 -1.06
C PHE A 27 19.30 -11.44 -0.32
N VAL A 28 19.78 -10.78 0.74
CA VAL A 28 20.92 -11.27 1.53
C VAL A 28 20.50 -12.33 2.56
N ASN A 29 19.39 -12.12 3.27
CA ASN A 29 19.07 -12.92 4.46
C ASN A 29 18.04 -14.02 4.22
N HIS A 30 17.12 -13.82 3.28
CA HIS A 30 16.01 -14.73 2.95
C HIS A 30 15.71 -14.74 1.44
N PRO A 31 16.68 -15.07 0.57
CA PRO A 31 16.49 -15.07 -0.88
C PRO A 31 15.34 -15.97 -1.34
N GLU A 32 14.99 -17.00 -0.57
CA GLU A 32 13.85 -17.88 -0.79
C GLU A 32 12.51 -17.13 -0.84
N PHE A 33 12.38 -15.99 -0.13
CA PHE A 33 11.17 -15.17 -0.15
C PHE A 33 10.99 -14.43 -1.48
N LEU A 34 12.04 -14.25 -2.30
CA LEU A 34 11.92 -13.47 -3.53
C LEU A 34 11.01 -14.16 -4.55
N ALA A 35 11.06 -15.49 -4.68
CA ALA A 35 10.26 -16.21 -5.67
C ALA A 35 8.75 -15.95 -5.53
N PRO A 36 8.10 -16.14 -4.36
CA PRO A 36 6.69 -15.78 -4.20
C PRO A 36 6.43 -14.27 -4.36
N LEU A 37 7.33 -13.42 -3.89
CA LEU A 37 7.17 -11.96 -3.98
C LEU A 37 7.23 -11.43 -5.43
N TYR A 38 7.96 -12.11 -6.32
CA TYR A 38 7.95 -11.82 -7.76
C TYR A 38 6.76 -12.44 -8.49
N ARG A 39 6.25 -13.58 -8.01
CA ARG A 39 5.03 -14.21 -8.54
C ARG A 39 3.78 -13.36 -8.26
N GLY A 40 3.73 -12.75 -7.08
CA GLY A 40 2.70 -11.79 -6.71
C GLY A 40 1.44 -12.39 -6.11
N PHE A 41 0.49 -11.49 -5.81
CA PHE A 41 -0.74 -11.81 -5.11
C PHE A 41 -1.93 -11.05 -5.71
N HIS A 42 -3.12 -11.63 -5.63
CA HIS A 42 -4.35 -10.87 -5.89
C HIS A 42 -4.55 -9.82 -4.80
N HIS A 43 -5.05 -8.65 -5.18
CA HIS A 43 -5.43 -7.60 -4.26
C HIS A 43 -6.93 -7.36 -4.33
N ASP A 44 -7.51 -7.08 -3.18
CA ASP A 44 -8.86 -6.61 -3.05
C ASP A 44 -8.96 -5.17 -3.58
N VAL A 45 -9.84 -4.96 -4.57
CA VAL A 45 -10.03 -3.66 -5.23
C VAL A 45 -11.04 -2.79 -4.46
N ARG A 46 -11.77 -3.35 -3.50
CA ARG A 46 -12.64 -2.63 -2.55
C ARG A 46 -13.64 -1.68 -3.20
N GLY A 47 -14.24 -2.10 -4.31
CA GLY A 47 -15.20 -1.27 -5.06
C GLY A 47 -14.58 -0.09 -5.82
N GLU A 48 -13.25 -0.01 -5.88
CA GLU A 48 -12.49 1.00 -6.64
C GLU A 48 -12.12 0.50 -8.06
N GLY A 49 -12.57 -0.69 -8.44
CA GLY A 49 -12.35 -1.27 -9.78
C GLY A 49 -13.45 -0.89 -10.78
N PRO A 50 -13.33 -1.30 -12.06
CA PRO A 50 -14.29 -0.99 -13.10
C PRO A 50 -15.71 -1.48 -12.80
N THR A 51 -15.85 -2.57 -12.03
CA THR A 51 -17.17 -3.13 -11.72
C THR A 51 -17.86 -2.40 -10.55
N GLY A 52 -17.08 -1.70 -9.72
CA GLY A 52 -17.55 -1.06 -8.50
C GLY A 52 -17.93 -2.03 -7.39
N LYS A 53 -17.81 -3.34 -7.59
CA LYS A 53 -18.23 -4.32 -6.59
C LYS A 53 -17.20 -4.48 -5.48
N PHE A 54 -17.68 -4.66 -4.26
CA PHE A 54 -16.81 -4.88 -3.10
C PHE A 54 -16.17 -6.27 -3.08
N ASP A 55 -16.71 -7.26 -3.78
CA ASP A 55 -16.10 -8.59 -3.92
C ASP A 55 -15.04 -8.65 -5.04
N GLU A 56 -14.83 -7.56 -5.77
CA GLU A 56 -13.84 -7.49 -6.85
C GLU A 56 -12.41 -7.60 -6.30
N VAL A 57 -11.63 -8.50 -6.90
CA VAL A 57 -10.18 -8.63 -6.73
C VAL A 57 -9.47 -8.35 -8.05
N THR A 58 -8.16 -8.11 -8.02
CA THR A 58 -7.37 -7.89 -9.25
C THR A 58 -7.47 -9.09 -10.19
N ASP A 59 -7.55 -8.85 -11.50
CA ASP A 59 -7.67 -9.92 -12.52
C ASP A 59 -6.41 -10.79 -12.60
N ILE A 60 -5.27 -10.21 -12.21
CA ILE A 60 -3.96 -10.86 -12.17
C ILE A 60 -3.36 -10.75 -10.78
N ALA A 61 -2.45 -11.68 -10.47
CA ALA A 61 -1.57 -11.55 -9.32
C ALA A 61 -0.55 -10.43 -9.59
N ILE A 62 -0.50 -9.45 -8.69
CA ILE A 62 0.42 -8.31 -8.77
C ILE A 62 1.69 -8.65 -7.99
N PRO A 63 2.89 -8.61 -8.61
CA PRO A 63 4.14 -8.82 -7.89
C PRO A 63 4.32 -7.80 -6.76
N VAL A 64 4.82 -8.25 -5.61
CA VAL A 64 5.23 -7.33 -4.54
C VAL A 64 6.47 -6.57 -4.99
N PHE A 65 7.43 -7.25 -5.62
CA PHE A 65 8.58 -6.62 -6.26
C PHE A 65 8.55 -6.86 -7.77
N SER A 66 8.91 -5.84 -8.54
CA SER A 66 9.08 -5.94 -9.98
C SER A 66 10.36 -5.23 -10.39
N HIS A 67 11.20 -5.90 -11.18
CA HIS A 67 12.39 -5.29 -11.77
C HIS A 67 12.18 -5.15 -13.27
N PHE A 68 12.08 -3.91 -13.75
CA PHE A 68 11.78 -3.62 -15.15
C PHE A 68 12.58 -2.40 -15.63
N ALA A 69 13.16 -2.49 -16.82
CA ALA A 69 14.00 -1.42 -17.40
C ALA A 69 15.06 -0.86 -16.42
N GLY A 70 15.74 -1.75 -15.67
CA GLY A 70 16.77 -1.38 -14.69
C GLY A 70 16.24 -0.70 -13.43
N LYS A 71 14.94 -0.81 -13.14
CA LYS A 71 14.28 -0.15 -12.01
C LYS A 71 13.52 -1.18 -11.17
N LEU A 72 13.83 -1.24 -9.86
CA LEU A 72 13.09 -2.02 -8.87
C LEU A 72 11.88 -1.23 -8.36
N SER A 73 10.69 -1.80 -8.45
CA SER A 73 9.43 -1.23 -7.97
C SER A 73 8.80 -2.16 -6.92
N CYS A 74 8.03 -1.58 -6.00
CA CYS A 74 7.34 -2.30 -4.94
C CYS A 74 5.85 -1.93 -4.88
N CYS A 75 4.99 -2.93 -4.70
CA CYS A 75 3.56 -2.78 -4.48
C CYS A 75 3.15 -3.73 -3.35
N LEU A 76 3.00 -3.18 -2.14
CA LEU A 76 2.56 -3.95 -0.99
C LEU A 76 1.36 -3.29 -0.32
N ASN A 77 0.33 -4.10 -0.12
CA ASN A 77 -0.78 -3.80 0.77
C ASN A 77 -1.29 -5.13 1.34
N SER A 78 -0.69 -5.56 2.45
CA SER A 78 -0.94 -6.87 3.04
C SER A 78 -2.40 -7.08 3.43
N LYS A 79 -3.10 -6.02 3.87
CA LYS A 79 -4.53 -6.10 4.16
C LYS A 79 -5.32 -6.42 2.89
N ALA A 80 -5.01 -5.77 1.76
CA ALA A 80 -5.68 -6.06 0.49
C ALA A 80 -5.35 -7.44 -0.07
N ILE A 81 -4.15 -7.97 0.20
CA ILE A 81 -3.79 -9.34 -0.15
C ILE A 81 -4.58 -10.32 0.70
N ALA A 82 -4.63 -10.12 2.02
CA ALA A 82 -5.36 -10.98 2.94
C ALA A 82 -6.85 -11.04 2.60
N THR A 83 -7.51 -9.89 2.40
CA THR A 83 -8.94 -9.86 2.06
C THR A 83 -9.22 -10.42 0.66
N ALA A 84 -8.28 -10.31 -0.28
CA ALA A 84 -8.42 -10.98 -1.58
C ALA A 84 -8.38 -12.51 -1.45
N GLN A 85 -7.49 -13.05 -0.62
CA GLN A 85 -7.40 -14.48 -0.37
C GLN A 85 -8.71 -15.03 0.22
N GLU A 86 -9.30 -14.31 1.17
CA GLU A 86 -10.61 -14.65 1.73
C GLU A 86 -11.70 -14.68 0.64
N LYS A 87 -11.76 -13.65 -0.20
CA LYS A 87 -12.76 -13.52 -1.28
C LYS A 87 -12.67 -14.62 -2.34
N ILE A 88 -11.45 -15.04 -2.70
CA ILE A 88 -11.24 -16.10 -3.70
C ILE A 88 -11.22 -17.51 -3.10
N GLY A 89 -11.43 -17.66 -1.79
CA GLY A 89 -11.29 -18.95 -1.08
C GLY A 89 -9.87 -19.53 -1.16
N GLY A 90 -8.86 -18.67 -1.35
CA GLY A 90 -7.46 -19.03 -1.47
C GLY A 90 -6.77 -19.16 -0.11
N THR A 91 -5.60 -19.78 -0.09
CA THR A 91 -4.73 -19.79 1.08
C THR A 91 -3.30 -19.46 0.67
N LEU A 92 -2.62 -18.69 1.51
CA LEU A 92 -1.19 -18.44 1.35
C LEU A 92 -0.40 -19.71 1.71
N SER A 93 0.61 -20.03 0.91
CA SER A 93 1.59 -21.06 1.25
C SER A 93 2.35 -20.69 2.54
N SER A 94 3.04 -21.65 3.16
CA SER A 94 3.90 -21.35 4.32
C SER A 94 4.91 -20.25 4.01
N LEU A 95 5.59 -20.35 2.86
CA LEU A 95 6.60 -19.38 2.44
C LEU A 95 6.01 -17.96 2.24
N GLU A 96 4.79 -17.86 1.70
CA GLU A 96 4.11 -16.58 1.54
C GLU A 96 3.64 -15.98 2.87
N ARG A 97 3.19 -16.84 3.81
CA ARG A 97 2.84 -16.44 5.18
C ARG A 97 4.03 -15.94 5.99
N ASP A 98 5.24 -16.38 5.66
CA ASP A 98 6.47 -15.90 6.31
C ASP A 98 7.04 -14.66 5.60
N ALA A 99 6.99 -14.63 4.27
CA ALA A 99 7.57 -13.55 3.46
C ALA A 99 6.86 -12.19 3.64
N LEU A 100 5.52 -12.18 3.69
CA LEU A 100 4.76 -10.93 3.80
C LEU A 100 5.00 -10.22 5.15
N PRO A 101 4.89 -10.89 6.32
CA PRO A 101 5.26 -10.30 7.60
C PRO A 101 6.73 -9.89 7.69
N TYR A 102 7.64 -10.63 7.06
CA TYR A 102 9.06 -10.26 7.03
C TYR A 102 9.28 -8.89 6.39
N ILE A 103 8.57 -8.57 5.30
CA ILE A 103 8.64 -7.23 4.70
C ILE A 103 8.16 -6.16 5.68
N GLU A 104 7.03 -6.38 6.36
CA GLU A 104 6.48 -5.44 7.33
C GLU A 104 7.43 -5.22 8.50
N GLU A 105 8.03 -6.29 9.00
CA GLU A 105 9.03 -6.25 10.06
C GLU A 105 10.24 -5.41 9.63
N ARG A 106 10.76 -5.63 8.41
CA ARG A 106 11.87 -4.84 7.86
C ARG A 106 11.50 -3.39 7.60
N ALA A 107 10.29 -3.11 7.12
CA ALA A 107 9.79 -1.74 6.97
C ALA A 107 9.71 -1.00 8.32
N MET A 108 9.65 -1.74 9.41
CA MET A 108 9.63 -1.23 10.78
C MET A 108 11.02 -1.26 11.45
N ALA A 109 12.07 -1.75 10.80
CA ALA A 109 13.40 -1.78 11.41
C ALA A 109 13.99 -0.35 11.53
N PRO A 110 14.57 0.04 12.69
CA PRO A 110 15.11 1.40 12.90
C PRO A 110 16.18 1.86 11.90
N ASN A 111 16.89 0.92 11.27
CA ASN A 111 17.91 1.20 10.25
C ASN A 111 17.34 1.33 8.83
N ILE A 112 16.04 1.06 8.61
CA ILE A 112 15.36 1.16 7.32
C ILE A 112 14.30 2.27 7.33
N ARG A 113 13.58 2.41 8.45
CA ARG A 113 12.50 3.39 8.58
C ARG A 113 13.02 4.78 8.92
N PHE A 114 12.30 5.78 8.44
CA PHE A 114 12.40 7.16 8.90
C PHE A 114 11.04 7.58 9.48
N GLU A 115 11.06 8.16 10.67
CA GLU A 115 9.87 8.61 11.39
C GLU A 115 9.93 10.13 11.58
N PHE A 116 8.81 10.80 11.34
CA PHE A 116 8.71 12.24 11.48
C PHE A 116 7.27 12.68 11.73
N MET A 117 7.13 13.85 12.34
CA MET A 117 5.83 14.49 12.48
C MET A 117 5.55 15.34 11.23
N LEU A 118 4.30 15.33 10.77
CA LEU A 118 3.82 16.30 9.79
C LEU A 118 3.12 17.42 10.55
N GLU A 119 3.58 18.64 10.36
CA GLU A 119 3.00 19.87 10.91
C GLU A 119 2.08 20.56 9.88
N PRO A 120 1.12 21.39 10.32
CA PRO A 120 0.28 22.15 9.39
C PRO A 120 1.11 22.95 8.38
N GLY A 121 0.82 22.77 7.08
CA GLY A 121 1.58 23.35 5.98
C GLY A 121 2.60 22.41 5.35
N ASP A 122 3.01 21.34 6.05
CA ASP A 122 3.92 20.35 5.48
C ASP A 122 3.28 19.57 4.32
N ILE A 123 4.13 19.25 3.34
CA ILE A 123 3.76 18.41 2.20
C ILE A 123 4.76 17.26 2.09
N LEU A 124 4.27 16.04 2.30
CA LEU A 124 4.97 14.80 2.01
C LEU A 124 4.68 14.33 0.59
N MET A 125 5.71 14.37 -0.25
CA MET A 125 5.70 13.77 -1.59
C MET A 125 6.55 12.50 -1.58
N MET A 126 6.03 11.42 -2.14
CA MET A 126 6.76 10.15 -2.24
C MET A 126 6.39 9.43 -3.53
N ASN A 127 7.32 8.63 -4.05
CA ASN A 127 7.01 7.72 -5.15
C ASN A 127 6.54 6.38 -4.56
N ASN A 128 5.25 6.09 -4.76
CA ASN A 128 4.57 4.91 -4.21
C ASN A 128 5.18 3.57 -4.66
N TYR A 129 5.99 3.56 -5.72
CA TYR A 129 6.70 2.36 -6.18
C TYR A 129 8.04 2.13 -5.48
N THR A 130 8.50 3.05 -4.65
CA THR A 130 9.84 2.98 -4.04
C THR A 130 9.84 3.17 -2.53
N VAL A 131 8.73 3.66 -1.97
CA VAL A 131 8.59 4.00 -0.56
C VAL A 131 7.34 3.33 -0.02
N LEU A 132 7.53 2.47 0.98
CA LEU A 132 6.44 2.04 1.85
C LEU A 132 6.19 3.11 2.89
N HIS A 133 4.94 3.28 3.30
CA HIS A 133 4.57 4.31 4.26
C HIS A 133 3.50 3.81 5.22
N ALA A 134 3.56 4.29 6.45
CA ALA A 134 2.62 3.96 7.50
C ALA A 134 2.48 5.13 8.48
N ARG A 135 1.70 4.93 9.52
CA ARG A 135 1.56 5.85 10.64
C ARG A 135 1.67 5.05 11.94
N THR A 136 2.22 5.65 12.98
CA THR A 136 2.21 5.03 14.32
C THR A 136 0.79 5.00 14.89
N ALA A 137 0.59 4.22 15.95
CA ALA A 137 -0.59 4.37 16.80
C ALA A 137 -0.71 5.83 17.28
N PHE A 138 -1.96 6.25 17.48
CA PHE A 138 -2.30 7.61 17.87
C PHE A 138 -3.60 7.62 18.68
N GLU A 139 -3.73 8.62 19.55
CA GLU A 139 -4.98 9.01 20.19
C GLU A 139 -5.41 10.34 19.58
N ASP A 140 -6.65 10.41 19.10
CA ASP A 140 -7.19 11.65 18.53
C ASP A 140 -7.99 12.44 19.56
N TRP A 141 -8.31 13.70 19.25
CA TRP A 141 -9.17 14.52 20.08
C TRP A 141 -10.63 14.09 19.94
N GLU A 142 -11.39 14.12 21.04
CA GLU A 142 -12.85 13.95 21.02
C GLU A 142 -13.54 15.06 20.21
N THR A 143 -12.99 16.28 20.26
CA THR A 143 -13.47 17.44 19.51
C THR A 143 -13.08 17.33 18.03
N PRO A 144 -14.05 17.19 17.09
CA PRO A 144 -13.77 16.97 15.66
C PRO A 144 -12.91 18.06 15.01
N GLU A 145 -13.02 19.31 15.50
CA GLU A 145 -12.27 20.47 14.99
C GLU A 145 -10.78 20.39 15.33
N ARG A 146 -10.40 19.56 16.31
CA ARG A 146 -9.01 19.32 16.73
C ARG A 146 -8.42 18.05 16.14
N GLN A 147 -9.23 17.23 15.50
CA GLN A 147 -8.76 15.98 14.92
C GLN A 147 -7.78 16.22 13.78
N ARG A 148 -6.85 15.28 13.59
CA ARG A 148 -5.88 15.38 12.50
C ARG A 148 -6.59 15.47 11.16
N LEU A 149 -6.18 16.42 10.31
CA LEU A 149 -6.69 16.54 8.94
C LEU A 149 -5.55 16.55 7.94
N LEU A 150 -5.58 15.57 7.05
CA LEU A 150 -4.64 15.45 5.94
C LEU A 150 -5.40 15.43 4.62
N LEU A 151 -4.88 16.14 3.62
CA LEU A 151 -5.29 15.94 2.23
C LEU A 151 -4.34 14.96 1.55
N ARG A 152 -4.90 13.99 0.83
CA ARG A 152 -4.15 13.01 0.03
C ARG A 152 -4.46 13.22 -1.45
N LEU A 153 -3.40 13.24 -2.25
CA LEU A 153 -3.45 13.36 -3.69
C LEU A 153 -2.52 12.30 -4.29
N TRP A 154 -3.02 11.60 -5.31
CA TRP A 154 -2.27 10.65 -6.12
C TRP A 154 -2.03 11.26 -7.49
N LEU A 155 -0.80 11.16 -7.99
CA LEU A 155 -0.39 11.76 -9.26
C LEU A 155 0.30 10.73 -10.13
N ASN A 156 -0.13 10.65 -11.40
CA ASN A 156 0.59 9.95 -12.44
C ASN A 156 1.39 10.95 -13.27
N LEU A 157 2.70 10.75 -13.36
CA LEU A 157 3.56 11.58 -14.20
C LEU A 157 3.41 11.16 -15.67
N TYR A 158 3.33 12.14 -16.57
CA TYR A 158 3.27 11.91 -18.03
C TYR A 158 4.42 11.01 -18.51
N SER A 159 5.64 11.30 -18.06
CA SER A 159 6.84 10.49 -18.32
C SER A 159 7.35 9.82 -17.04
N GLY A 160 6.45 9.16 -16.31
CA GLY A 160 6.78 8.46 -15.07
C GLY A 160 7.71 7.26 -15.22
N ARG A 161 8.15 6.70 -14.09
CA ARG A 161 8.98 5.49 -13.97
C ARG A 161 8.43 4.34 -14.86
N PRO A 162 9.24 3.68 -15.70
CA PRO A 162 8.79 2.52 -16.46
C PRO A 162 8.39 1.37 -15.52
N LEU A 163 7.30 0.68 -15.85
CA LEU A 163 6.75 -0.42 -15.06
C LEU A 163 6.46 -1.61 -15.98
N ALA A 164 6.67 -2.82 -15.46
CA ALA A 164 6.25 -4.04 -16.15
C ALA A 164 4.72 -4.07 -16.28
N GLU A 165 4.21 -4.65 -17.37
CA GLU A 165 2.78 -4.71 -17.66
C GLU A 165 2.00 -5.39 -16.53
N ASN A 166 2.48 -6.55 -16.06
CA ASN A 166 1.89 -7.33 -14.96
C ASN A 166 1.97 -6.67 -13.57
N PHE A 167 2.58 -5.49 -13.45
CA PHE A 167 2.70 -4.75 -12.21
C PHE A 167 1.73 -3.55 -12.13
N THR A 168 1.06 -3.21 -13.24
CA THR A 168 0.26 -1.98 -13.33
C THR A 168 -1.23 -2.15 -13.08
N GLY A 169 -1.73 -3.39 -13.00
CA GLY A 169 -3.16 -3.71 -12.87
C GLY A 169 -3.75 -3.64 -11.46
N ARG A 170 -3.24 -2.77 -10.57
CA ARG A 170 -3.67 -2.74 -9.15
C ARG A 170 -5.18 -2.49 -8.96
N PHE A 171 -5.81 -1.79 -9.90
CA PHE A 171 -7.24 -1.44 -9.84
C PHE A 171 -8.05 -2.01 -11.01
N ASN A 172 -7.53 -2.96 -11.80
CA ASN A 172 -8.16 -3.45 -13.04
C ASN A 172 -8.49 -2.36 -14.09
N THR A 173 -7.92 -1.16 -13.95
CA THR A 173 -8.15 0.01 -14.84
C THR A 173 -7.08 0.18 -15.91
N GLY A 174 -6.24 -0.83 -16.12
CA GLY A 174 -5.17 -0.82 -17.12
C GLY A 174 -3.91 -0.08 -16.68
N HIS A 175 -3.01 0.18 -17.64
CA HIS A 175 -1.67 0.70 -17.37
C HIS A 175 -1.71 2.08 -16.71
N ARG A 176 -1.28 2.13 -15.44
CA ARG A 176 -1.31 3.33 -14.58
C ARG A 176 -2.72 3.88 -14.35
N GLY A 177 -3.76 3.06 -14.53
CA GLY A 177 -5.12 3.42 -14.14
C GLY A 177 -5.21 3.67 -12.63
N GLY A 178 -5.97 4.70 -12.26
CA GLY A 178 -6.31 4.96 -10.86
C GLY A 178 -7.54 4.18 -10.42
N ALA A 179 -7.97 4.43 -9.19
CA ALA A 179 -9.28 4.01 -8.70
C ALA A 179 -10.40 4.60 -9.58
N VAL A 180 -11.44 3.81 -9.84
CA VAL A 180 -12.71 4.30 -10.39
C VAL A 180 -13.59 4.75 -9.22
N ILE A 181 -14.13 5.96 -9.33
CA ILE A 181 -15.05 6.49 -8.33
C ILE A 181 -16.46 6.07 -8.70
N HIS A 182 -17.07 5.27 -7.83
CA HIS A 182 -18.49 4.91 -7.88
C HIS A 182 -19.24 5.59 -6.74
N ASN A 183 -20.51 5.91 -6.96
CA ASN A 183 -21.37 6.48 -5.92
C ASN A 183 -21.93 5.35 -5.04
N HIS A 184 -21.17 4.96 -4.02
CA HIS A 184 -21.60 4.01 -2.99
C HIS A 184 -22.42 4.72 -1.92
N THR A 185 -23.47 4.07 -1.41
CA THR A 185 -24.23 4.56 -0.26
C THR A 185 -23.52 4.21 1.05
N ASP A 186 -23.85 4.88 2.15
CA ASP A 186 -23.31 4.54 3.47
C ASP A 186 -23.61 3.08 3.88
N ALA A 187 -24.75 2.54 3.43
CA ALA A 187 -25.11 1.15 3.65
C ALA A 187 -24.17 0.19 2.91
N ASP A 188 -23.77 0.52 1.68
CA ASP A 188 -22.83 -0.27 0.89
C ASP A 188 -21.45 -0.30 1.54
N LEU A 189 -21.00 0.85 2.08
CA LEU A 189 -19.73 0.97 2.80
C LEU A 189 -19.72 0.17 4.10
N LEU A 190 -20.79 0.23 4.89
CA LEU A 190 -20.92 -0.52 6.15
C LEU A 190 -20.97 -2.03 5.93
N ALA A 191 -21.63 -2.48 4.85
CA ALA A 191 -21.66 -3.90 4.49
C ALA A 191 -20.29 -4.42 4.03
N ALA A 192 -19.44 -3.55 3.47
CA ALA A 192 -18.09 -3.89 3.01
C ALA A 192 -17.03 -3.94 4.12
N GLU A 193 -17.33 -3.40 5.31
CA GLU A 193 -16.43 -3.41 6.48
C GLU A 193 -16.64 -4.62 7.41
N GLN A 194 -17.67 -5.44 7.19
CA GLN A 194 -17.99 -6.68 7.91
C GLN A 194 -17.37 -7.91 7.26
#